data_AF-A0A1X0KET9-F1
#
_entry.id   AF-A0A1X0KET9-F1
#
_cell.length_a   1.000
_cell.length_b   1.000
_cell.length_c   1.000
_cell.angle_alpha   90.00
_cell.angle_beta   90.00
_cell.angle_gamma   90.00
#
_symmetry.space_group_name_H-M   'P 1'
#
loop_
_entity.id
_entity.type
_entity.pdbx_description
1 polymer ?
#
loop_
_entity_poly.entity_id
_entity_poly.type
_entity_poly.pdbx_seq_one_letter_code
_entity_poly.pdbx_strand_id
1 'polypeptide(L)' 'MGRGRAKAKQTKVARELKYSSPQTDFQRLQQELAGTGADDSAEMEDDGVADSWADSDDWRR' A
#
# COMPACT_ATOMS: atom_id res chain seq x y z
N MET A 1 -2.49 -27.89 -30.36
CA MET A 1 -2.49 -26.54 -30.98
C MET A 1 -3.11 -25.40 -30.14
N GLY A 2 -3.55 -25.59 -28.88
CA GLY A 2 -4.26 -24.53 -28.12
C GLY A 2 -3.42 -23.69 -27.13
N ARG A 3 -2.17 -24.07 -26.85
CA ARG A 3 -1.37 -23.46 -25.76
C ARG A 3 -0.97 -22.01 -26.02
N GLY A 4 -0.68 -21.62 -27.27
CA GLY A 4 -0.27 -20.25 -27.61
C GLY A 4 -1.36 -19.21 -27.33
N ARG A 5 -2.63 -19.54 -27.60
CA ARG A 5 -3.77 -18.66 -27.33
C ARG A 5 -4.03 -18.50 -25.83
N ALA A 6 -3.93 -19.59 -25.06
CA ALA A 6 -4.06 -19.54 -23.61
C ALA A 6 -2.94 -18.68 -22.99
N LYS A 7 -1.68 -18.86 -23.42
CA LYS A 7 -0.55 -18.06 -22.96
C LYS A 7 -0.75 -16.57 -23.26
N ALA A 8 -1.21 -16.22 -24.47
CA ALA A 8 -1.48 -14.84 -24.85
C ALA A 8 -2.61 -14.20 -24.01
N LYS A 9 -3.66 -14.96 -23.70
CA LYS A 9 -4.73 -14.49 -22.79
C LYS A 9 -4.20 -14.23 -21.39
N GLN A 10 -3.41 -15.16 -20.85
CA GLN A 10 -2.82 -15.03 -19.51
C GLN A 10 -1.86 -13.85 -19.41
N THR A 11 -1.00 -13.62 -20.40
CA THR A 11 -0.09 -12.46 -20.38
C THR A 11 -0.83 -11.13 -20.47
N LYS A 12 -1.95 -11.07 -21.21
CA LYS A 12 -2.82 -9.89 -21.25
C LYS A 12 -3.42 -9.60 -19.87
N VAL A 13 -4.02 -10.62 -19.24
CA VAL A 13 -4.63 -10.49 -17.90
C VAL A 13 -3.59 -10.11 -16.86
N ALA A 14 -2.42 -10.74 -16.86
CA ALA A 14 -1.34 -10.42 -15.93
C ALA A 14 -0.83 -8.99 -16.09
N ARG A 15 -0.74 -8.49 -17.32
CA ARG A 15 -0.36 -7.09 -17.58
C ARG A 15 -1.43 -6.13 -17.07
N GLU A 16 -2.69 -6.43 -17.33
CA GLU A 16 -3.82 -5.64 -16.83
C GLU A 16 -3.80 -5.58 -15.30
N LEU A 17 -3.59 -6.70 -14.61
CA LEU A 17 -3.47 -6.72 -13.14
C LEU A 17 -2.24 -5.97 -12.62
N LYS A 18 -1.09 -6.08 -13.31
CA LYS A 18 0.16 -5.42 -12.88
C LYS A 18 0.12 -3.91 -13.05
N TYR A 19 -0.53 -3.43 -14.11
CA TYR A 19 -0.51 -2.01 -14.50
C TYR A 19 -1.87 -1.33 -14.41
N SER A 20 -2.92 -2.03 -13.96
CA SER A 20 -4.16 -1.40 -13.54
C SER A 20 -3.87 -0.68 -12.23
N SER A 21 -3.91 0.64 -12.27
CA SER A 21 -4.10 1.41 -11.05
C SER A 21 -5.53 1.15 -10.57
N PRO A 22 -5.74 0.72 -9.32
CA PRO A 22 -7.05 0.78 -8.71
C PRO A 22 -7.58 2.20 -8.84
N GLN A 23 -8.84 2.35 -9.24
CA GLN A 23 -9.51 3.64 -9.16
C GLN A 23 -9.88 3.88 -7.70
N THR A 24 -9.01 4.60 -6.99
CA THR A 24 -9.26 4.98 -5.60
C THR A 24 -10.14 6.21 -5.57
N ASP A 25 -11.23 6.16 -4.80
CA ASP A 25 -12.05 7.34 -4.52
C ASP A 25 -11.32 8.21 -3.48
N PHE A 26 -10.67 9.27 -3.96
CA PHE A 26 -9.93 10.20 -3.12
C PHE A 26 -10.83 10.96 -2.14
N GLN A 27 -12.11 11.18 -2.46
CA GLN A 27 -13.03 11.88 -1.55
C GLN A 27 -13.34 11.03 -0.33
N ARG A 28 -13.59 9.74 -0.55
CA ARG A 28 -13.80 8.79 0.54
C ARG A 28 -12.56 8.62 1.40
N LEU A 29 -11.38 8.48 0.78
CA LEU A 29 -10.11 8.36 1.50
C LEU A 29 -9.85 9.60 2.39
N GLN A 30 -10.12 10.79 1.87
CA GLN A 30 -9.95 12.04 2.62
C GLN A 30 -10.90 12.11 3.81
N GLN A 31 -12.15 11.67 3.67
CA GLN A 31 -13.12 11.63 4.77
C GLN A 31 -12.71 10.65 5.86
N GLU A 32 -12.22 9.46 5.48
CA GLU A 32 -11.72 8.45 6.42
C GLU A 32 -10.50 9.01 7.19
N LEU A 33 -9.51 9.59 6.51
CA LEU A 33 -8.32 10.17 7.14
C LEU A 33 -8.64 11.37 8.04
N ALA A 34 -9.57 12.24 7.62
CA ALA A 34 -9.99 13.39 8.42
C ALA A 34 -10.79 12.96 9.66
N GLY A 35 -11.50 11.83 9.59
CA GLY A 35 -12.23 11.25 10.73
C GLY A 35 -11.34 10.51 11.72
N THR A 36 -10.24 9.89 11.28
CA THR A 36 -9.31 9.13 12.15
C THR A 36 -8.12 9.95 12.65
N GLY A 37 -7.73 11.03 11.97
CA GLY A 37 -6.54 11.82 12.32
C GLY A 37 -6.63 12.59 13.65
N ALA A 38 -7.83 12.79 14.20
CA ALA A 38 -8.00 13.53 15.46
C ALA A 38 -7.92 12.63 16.72
N ASP A 39 -8.18 11.32 16.59
CA ASP A 39 -8.26 10.39 17.73
C ASP A 39 -6.97 9.57 17.88
N ASP A 40 -6.36 9.12 16.77
CA ASP A 40 -5.11 8.32 16.77
C ASP A 40 -3.83 9.15 17.03
N SER A 41 -3.82 10.45 16.70
CA SER A 41 -2.64 11.29 16.86
C SER A 41 -2.27 11.55 18.33
N ALA A 42 -3.20 11.33 19.26
CA ALA A 42 -2.96 11.52 20.69
C ALA A 42 -2.35 10.28 21.37
N GLU A 43 -2.47 9.08 20.76
CA GLU A 43 -1.97 7.83 21.34
C GLU A 43 -0.58 7.43 20.81
N MET A 44 -0.09 8.02 19.71
CA MET A 44 1.21 7.70 19.10
C MET A 44 2.40 8.52 19.62
N GLU A 45 2.21 9.42 20.59
CA GLU A 45 3.29 10.30 21.09
C GLU A 45 4.00 9.77 22.36
N ASP A 46 3.55 8.65 22.95
CA ASP A 46 3.99 8.19 24.28
C ASP A 46 4.72 6.82 24.24
N ASP A 47 6.04 6.81 23.97
CA ASP A 47 6.97 5.81 24.53
C ASP A 47 7.34 4.51 23.74
N GLY A 48 7.30 4.45 22.39
CA GLY A 48 7.79 3.23 21.71
C GLY A 48 8.23 3.31 20.25
N VAL A 49 7.83 4.35 19.51
CA VAL A 49 8.09 4.40 18.07
C VAL A 49 9.52 4.84 17.75
N ALA A 50 10.11 5.74 18.54
CA ALA A 50 11.44 6.29 18.30
C ALA A 50 12.58 5.25 18.31
N ASP A 51 12.47 4.22 19.14
CA ASP A 51 13.47 3.14 19.27
C ASP A 51 13.48 2.22 18.03
N SER A 52 12.31 1.94 17.45
CA SER A 52 12.18 1.10 16.25
C SER A 52 12.83 1.69 14.99
N TRP A 53 12.89 3.02 14.88
CA TRP A 53 13.55 3.68 13.75
C TRP A 53 15.07 3.74 13.92
N ALA A 54 15.58 3.69 15.16
CA ALA A 54 17.00 3.68 15.46
C ALA A 54 17.67 2.32 15.12
N ASP A 55 17.01 1.20 15.42
CA ASP A 55 17.45 -0.16 15.01
C ASP A 55 17.50 -0.32 13.47
N SER A 56 16.61 0.39 12.77
CA SER A 56 16.55 0.40 11.31
C SER A 56 17.66 1.21 10.61
N ASP A 57 18.56 1.87 11.33
CA ASP A 57 19.71 2.54 10.71
C ASP A 57 21.03 1.79 10.99
N ASP A 58 21.04 0.85 11.94
CA ASP A 58 22.20 0.02 12.27
C ASP A 58 22.53 -0.99 11.15
N TRP A 59 21.52 -1.57 10.48
CA TRP A 59 21.73 -2.50 9.36
C TRP A 59 22.25 -1.84 8.06
N ARG A 60 22.30 -0.50 8.00
CA ARG A 60 22.82 0.25 6.86
C ARG A 60 24.30 0.61 6.96
N ARG A 61 24.94 0.34 8.10
CA ARG A 61 26.33 0.73 8.38
C ARG A 61 27.38 -0.26 7.88
#